data_AF-A0A348UXY6-F1
#
_entry.id   AF-A0A348UXY6-F1
#
_cell.length_a   1.000
_cell.length_b   1.000
_cell.length_c   1.000
_cell.angle_alpha   90.00
_cell.angle_beta   90.00
_cell.angle_gamma   90.00
#
_symmetry.space_group_name_H-M   'P 1'
#
loop_
_entity.id
_entity.type
_entity.pdbx_description
1 polymer ?
#
loop_
_entity_poly.entity_id
_entity_poly.type
_entity_poly.pdbx_seq_one_letter_code
_entity_poly.pdbx_strand_id
1 'polypeptide(L)'
;MAVPAGILSASRRTDIPGWYTPWFLDQIEKGCFFVTNPFNRQSRRVDATPKEIHTIVFWSKNYGPFLDLSAHKILAQKGFHLFFNFTINTPLKDLEPGLPDLSERLTQARRIARDLSPVQVAWRFDPICFYEKGGRVFNNLDAFEDIAGQLAQMGIKQCITSFYDPYKKVAARIKRMGESGRPMLKFIDPGMDRKTKIIRSMAQSLKHLGMDFFLCCEKELMERAGLQAYASPNACINGHLYKTLFGGNPETRGDYGQRRQKGCQCTKSFDIGSYEDHPCFHNCLFCYARTGLDITEPATG
;
A
#
# COMPACT_ATOMS: atom_id res chain seq x y z
N MET A 1 -23.93 22.64 9.71
CA MET A 1 -23.17 22.12 8.55
C MET A 1 -22.92 20.63 8.80
N ALA A 2 -23.04 19.78 7.78
CA ALA A 2 -22.73 18.36 7.93
C ALA A 2 -21.25 18.19 8.30
N VAL A 3 -20.96 17.31 9.26
CA VAL A 3 -19.59 16.98 9.67
C VAL A 3 -19.03 16.02 8.62
N PRO A 4 -17.84 16.30 8.04
CA PRO A 4 -17.24 15.39 7.07
C PRO A 4 -17.02 14.02 7.69
N ALA A 5 -17.45 12.98 6.97
CA ALA A 5 -17.35 11.59 7.43
C ALA A 5 -16.68 10.69 6.39
N GLY A 6 -16.66 11.06 5.11
CA GLY A 6 -16.12 10.24 4.04
C GLY A 6 -14.62 10.03 4.19
N ILE A 7 -14.15 8.83 3.84
CA ILE A 7 -12.72 8.56 3.70
C ILE A 7 -12.44 8.33 2.22
N LEU A 8 -11.51 9.09 1.65
CA LEU A 8 -11.09 8.95 0.26
C LEU A 8 -9.85 8.07 0.19
N SER A 9 -9.94 6.93 -0.49
CA SER A 9 -8.83 6.01 -0.75
C SER A 9 -8.21 6.34 -2.09
N ALA A 10 -7.05 6.97 -2.08
CA ALA A 10 -6.38 7.50 -3.25
C ALA A 10 -5.22 6.61 -3.71
N SER A 11 -5.40 5.27 -3.74
CA SER A 11 -4.39 4.30 -4.25
C SER A 11 -4.60 2.79 -3.94
N ARG A 12 -5.81 2.22 -3.93
CA ARG A 12 -5.91 0.73 -3.96
C ARG A 12 -5.73 0.16 -5.37
N ARG A 13 -6.04 0.94 -6.41
CA ARG A 13 -6.07 0.44 -7.79
C ARG A 13 -4.77 0.68 -8.55
N THR A 14 -3.99 1.66 -8.11
CA THR A 14 -2.76 2.13 -8.75
C THR A 14 -1.99 3.05 -7.80
N ASP A 15 -0.73 3.34 -8.13
CA ASP A 15 0.09 4.28 -7.37
C ASP A 15 -0.17 5.72 -7.86
N ILE A 16 -1.27 6.32 -7.38
CA ILE A 16 -1.65 7.69 -7.73
C ILE A 16 -0.56 8.69 -7.34
N PRO A 17 0.03 8.67 -6.13
CA PRO A 17 1.11 9.60 -5.78
C PRO A 17 2.31 9.50 -6.73
N GLY A 18 2.67 8.29 -7.17
CA GLY A 18 3.82 8.05 -8.05
C GLY A 18 3.61 8.43 -9.51
N TRP A 19 2.37 8.44 -10.02
CA TRP A 19 2.12 8.58 -11.47
C TRP A 19 0.99 9.53 -11.87
N TYR A 20 0.05 9.83 -10.96
CA TYR A 20 -1.20 10.51 -11.29
C TYR A 20 -1.51 11.69 -10.35
N THR A 21 -0.49 12.25 -9.68
CA THR A 21 -0.67 13.42 -8.81
C THR A 21 -1.29 14.62 -9.53
N PRO A 22 -0.86 15.03 -10.75
CA PRO A 22 -1.50 16.15 -11.45
C PRO A 22 -2.99 15.92 -11.71
N TRP A 23 -3.35 14.72 -12.20
CA TRP A 23 -4.75 14.33 -12.38
C TRP A 23 -5.52 14.39 -11.06
N PHE A 24 -4.95 13.85 -9.98
CA PHE A 24 -5.59 13.86 -8.68
C PHE A 24 -5.87 15.29 -8.18
N LEU A 25 -4.90 16.20 -8.29
CA LEU A 25 -5.07 17.59 -7.88
C LEU A 25 -6.10 18.34 -8.72
N ASP A 26 -6.16 18.10 -10.03
CA ASP A 26 -7.20 18.65 -10.91
C ASP A 26 -8.60 18.20 -10.48
N GLN A 27 -8.78 16.93 -10.12
CA GLN A 27 -10.08 16.42 -9.64
C GLN A 27 -10.43 16.98 -8.25
N ILE A 28 -9.45 17.18 -7.37
CA ILE A 28 -9.66 17.86 -6.08
C ILE A 28 -10.12 19.30 -6.30
N GLU A 29 -9.55 20.02 -7.27
CA GLU A 29 -9.99 21.38 -7.61
C GLU A 29 -11.43 21.40 -8.14
N LYS A 30 -11.80 20.41 -8.96
CA LYS A 30 -13.18 20.20 -9.43
C LYS A 30 -14.13 19.74 -8.32
N GLY A 31 -13.61 19.32 -7.17
CA GLY A 31 -14.38 18.88 -6.00
C GLY A 31 -15.08 17.53 -6.18
N CYS A 32 -14.77 16.75 -7.21
CA CYS A 32 -15.34 15.42 -7.41
C CYS A 32 -14.48 14.52 -8.31
N PHE A 33 -14.73 13.22 -8.20
CA PHE A 33 -14.19 12.18 -9.09
C PHE A 33 -15.34 11.41 -9.72
N PHE A 34 -15.16 11.00 -10.98
CA PHE A 34 -16.00 9.97 -11.60
C PHE A 34 -15.25 8.64 -11.54
N VAL A 35 -15.83 7.66 -10.85
CA VAL A 35 -15.20 6.36 -10.63
C VAL A 35 -16.03 5.27 -11.27
N THR A 36 -15.42 4.58 -12.23
CA THR A 36 -15.99 3.36 -12.82
C THR A 36 -15.72 2.17 -11.91
N ASN A 37 -16.76 1.39 -11.63
CA ASN A 37 -16.63 0.12 -10.92
C ASN A 37 -16.03 -0.93 -11.89
N PRO A 38 -14.93 -1.60 -11.52
CA PRO A 38 -14.24 -2.53 -12.42
C PRO A 38 -15.02 -3.82 -12.71
N PHE A 39 -16.06 -4.14 -11.93
CA PHE A 39 -16.84 -5.37 -12.08
C PHE A 39 -18.13 -5.17 -12.86
N ASN A 40 -18.87 -4.09 -12.60
CA ASN A 40 -20.17 -3.85 -13.23
C ASN A 40 -20.18 -2.68 -14.23
N ARG A 41 -19.03 -2.02 -14.44
CA ARG A 41 -18.83 -0.90 -15.38
C ARG A 41 -19.66 0.35 -15.11
N GLN A 42 -20.40 0.41 -14.00
CA GLN A 42 -21.17 1.59 -13.64
C GLN A 42 -20.24 2.69 -13.12
N SER A 43 -20.40 3.88 -13.68
CA SER A 43 -19.71 5.09 -13.22
C SER A 43 -20.54 5.79 -12.16
N ARG A 44 -19.89 6.21 -11.08
CA ARG A 44 -20.50 7.04 -10.03
C ARG A 44 -19.67 8.27 -9.76
N ARG A 45 -20.36 9.35 -9.39
CA ARG A 45 -19.72 10.55 -8.83
C ARG A 45 -19.35 10.30 -7.37
N VAL A 46 -18.16 10.75 -6.99
CA VAL A 46 -17.66 10.80 -5.61
C VAL A 46 -17.31 12.25 -5.33
N ASP A 47 -18.02 12.90 -4.42
CA ASP A 47 -17.67 14.26 -4.00
C ASP A 47 -16.39 14.24 -3.16
N ALA A 48 -15.50 15.18 -3.45
CA ALA A 48 -14.15 15.24 -2.90
C ALA A 48 -13.83 16.65 -2.41
N THR A 49 -14.70 17.17 -1.55
CA THR A 49 -14.51 18.45 -0.88
C THR A 49 -14.22 18.24 0.61
N PRO A 50 -13.61 19.20 1.32
CA PRO A 50 -13.38 19.11 2.77
C PRO A 50 -14.66 19.01 3.61
N LYS A 51 -15.84 19.30 3.02
CA LYS A 51 -17.14 19.15 3.68
C LYS A 51 -17.63 17.70 3.67
N GLU A 52 -17.20 16.91 2.69
CA GLU A 52 -17.62 15.52 2.50
C GLU A 52 -16.56 14.53 2.99
N ILE A 53 -15.28 14.84 2.72
CA ILE A 53 -14.15 13.97 3.01
C ILE A 53 -13.45 14.41 4.29
N HIS A 54 -13.47 13.53 5.28
CA HIS A 54 -12.73 13.66 6.52
C HIS A 54 -11.23 13.44 6.30
N THR A 55 -10.84 12.29 5.73
CA THR A 55 -9.43 11.94 5.52
C THR A 55 -9.20 11.41 4.11
N ILE A 56 -8.10 11.83 3.50
CA ILE A 56 -7.55 11.24 2.27
C ILE A 56 -6.42 10.30 2.66
N VAL A 57 -6.53 9.05 2.23
CA VAL A 57 -5.54 8.02 2.50
C VAL A 57 -4.80 7.68 1.23
N PHE A 58 -3.49 7.86 1.25
CA PHE A 58 -2.59 7.53 0.15
C PHE A 58 -1.86 6.20 0.41
N TRP A 59 -1.46 5.55 -0.67
CA TRP A 59 -0.56 4.40 -0.77
C TRP A 59 0.39 4.72 -1.90
N SER A 60 1.67 4.55 -1.62
CA SER A 60 2.67 4.66 -2.66
C SER A 60 3.90 3.86 -2.29
N LYS A 61 4.66 3.49 -3.33
CA LYS A 61 6.06 3.08 -3.23
C LYS A 61 7.01 4.21 -3.61
N ASN A 62 6.50 5.31 -4.17
CA ASN A 62 7.25 6.49 -4.58
C ASN A 62 6.40 7.77 -4.41
N TYR A 63 6.60 8.47 -3.30
CA TYR A 63 5.95 9.77 -3.06
C TYR A 63 6.72 10.95 -3.69
N GLY A 64 7.83 10.73 -4.40
CA GLY A 64 8.64 11.79 -5.02
C GLY A 64 7.79 12.77 -5.84
N PRO A 65 7.09 12.32 -6.90
CA PRO A 65 6.26 13.19 -7.73
C PRO A 65 5.17 13.94 -6.95
N PHE A 66 4.59 13.29 -5.94
CA PHE A 66 3.60 13.90 -5.05
C PHE A 66 4.20 15.03 -4.19
N LEU A 67 5.40 14.81 -3.65
CA LEU A 67 6.10 15.78 -2.81
C LEU A 67 6.70 16.94 -3.61
N ASP A 68 7.17 16.69 -4.83
CA ASP A 68 7.75 17.71 -5.71
C ASP A 68 6.70 18.75 -6.13
N LEU A 69 5.47 18.29 -6.39
CA LEU A 69 4.31 19.17 -6.60
C LEU A 69 3.77 19.79 -5.32
N SER A 70 4.39 19.54 -4.16
CA SER A 70 3.93 20.01 -2.85
C SER A 70 2.46 19.63 -2.55
N ALA A 71 2.00 18.49 -3.07
CA ALA A 71 0.61 18.08 -2.99
C ALA A 71 0.13 17.94 -1.54
N HIS A 72 0.97 17.43 -0.63
CA HIS A 72 0.66 17.37 0.82
C HIS A 72 0.34 18.74 1.41
N LYS A 73 1.10 19.77 1.04
CA LYS A 73 0.90 21.14 1.55
C LYS A 73 -0.37 21.75 0.97
N ILE A 74 -0.59 21.59 -0.33
CA ILE A 74 -1.79 22.08 -1.02
C ILE A 74 -3.05 21.49 -0.40
N LEU A 75 -3.07 20.16 -0.21
CA LEU A 75 -4.23 19.46 0.34
C LEU A 75 -4.48 19.82 1.81
N ALA A 76 -3.42 19.93 2.62
CA ALA A 76 -3.54 20.35 4.02
C ALA A 76 -4.08 21.79 4.11
N GLN A 77 -3.60 22.71 3.28
CA GLN A 77 -4.10 24.09 3.22
C GLN A 77 -5.56 24.17 2.75
N LYS A 78 -6.00 23.25 1.88
CA LYS A 78 -7.40 23.11 1.50
C LYS A 78 -8.27 22.50 2.61
N GLY A 79 -7.70 22.08 3.74
CA GLY A 79 -8.43 21.58 4.91
C GLY A 79 -8.65 20.07 4.94
N PHE A 80 -7.92 19.29 4.14
CA PHE A 80 -7.98 17.82 4.20
C PHE A 80 -7.03 17.26 5.26
N HIS A 81 -7.48 16.24 6.00
CA HIS A 81 -6.59 15.37 6.75
C HIS A 81 -5.96 14.32 5.84
N LEU A 82 -4.67 14.03 6.02
CA LEU A 82 -3.90 13.15 5.14
C LEU A 82 -3.31 11.99 5.93
N PHE A 83 -3.40 10.78 5.40
CA PHE A 83 -2.72 9.60 5.95
C PHE A 83 -1.97 8.86 4.85
N PHE A 84 -0.76 8.39 5.17
CA PHE A 84 0.18 7.84 4.19
C PHE A 84 0.52 6.41 4.54
N ASN A 85 0.06 5.48 3.72
CA ASN A 85 0.65 4.16 3.67
C ASN A 85 1.88 4.22 2.74
N PHE A 86 3.07 4.07 3.29
CA PHE A 86 4.30 4.09 2.50
C PHE A 86 4.91 2.71 2.45
N THR A 87 4.90 2.11 1.26
CA THR A 87 5.52 0.81 1.04
C THR A 87 7.00 0.95 0.73
N ILE A 88 7.86 0.56 1.68
CA ILE A 88 9.33 0.59 1.53
C ILE A 88 9.85 -0.81 1.83
N ASN A 89 10.15 -1.57 0.76
CA ASN A 89 10.75 -2.90 0.82
C ASN A 89 12.26 -2.85 0.50
N THR A 90 12.93 -3.98 0.76
CA THR A 90 14.28 -4.28 0.25
C THR A 90 14.35 -4.01 -1.26
N PRO A 91 15.35 -3.24 -1.76
CA PRO A 91 15.42 -2.74 -3.14
C PRO A 91 15.85 -3.84 -4.13
N LEU A 92 14.99 -4.83 -4.35
CA LEU A 92 15.22 -5.93 -5.29
C LEU A 92 14.60 -5.60 -6.65
N LYS A 93 15.44 -5.32 -7.66
CA LYS A 93 14.98 -5.02 -9.02
C LYS A 93 14.25 -6.19 -9.68
N ASP A 94 14.47 -7.43 -9.23
CA ASP A 94 13.71 -8.61 -9.65
C ASP A 94 12.22 -8.52 -9.27
N LEU A 95 11.90 -7.85 -8.15
CA LEU A 95 10.53 -7.69 -7.66
C LEU A 95 9.96 -6.31 -7.99
N GLU A 96 10.77 -5.25 -7.90
CA GLU A 96 10.34 -3.86 -7.97
C GLU A 96 11.26 -3.02 -8.89
N PRO A 97 11.29 -3.30 -10.21
CA PRO A 97 12.29 -2.74 -11.11
C PRO A 97 12.19 -1.22 -11.30
N GLY A 98 10.96 -0.69 -11.34
CA GLY A 98 10.68 0.72 -11.64
C GLY A 98 10.56 1.62 -10.40
N LEU A 99 11.15 1.23 -9.27
CA LEU A 99 11.21 2.07 -8.08
C LEU A 99 12.51 2.87 -8.00
N PRO A 100 12.46 4.10 -7.42
CA PRO A 100 13.65 4.80 -6.97
C PRO A 100 14.42 4.00 -5.92
N ASP A 101 15.68 4.38 -5.74
CA ASP A 101 16.56 3.72 -4.78
C ASP A 101 16.06 3.87 -3.34
N LEU A 102 16.51 2.98 -2.46
CA LEU A 102 16.04 2.93 -1.07
C LEU A 102 16.30 4.26 -0.33
N SER A 103 17.47 4.87 -0.53
CA SER A 103 17.84 6.15 0.09
C SER A 103 16.88 7.30 -0.31
N GLU A 104 16.44 7.32 -1.57
CA GLU A 104 15.50 8.32 -2.06
C GLU A 104 14.12 8.12 -1.42
N ARG A 105 13.62 6.88 -1.38
CA ARG A 105 12.34 6.56 -0.72
C ARG A 105 12.34 6.88 0.78
N LEU A 106 13.45 6.63 1.47
CA LEU A 106 13.63 7.02 2.87
C LEU A 106 13.69 8.54 3.05
N THR A 107 14.28 9.26 2.10
CA THR A 107 14.26 10.74 2.07
C THR A 107 12.84 11.29 1.89
N GLN A 108 12.04 10.67 1.03
CA GLN A 108 10.63 10.98 0.88
C GLN A 108 9.86 10.76 2.19
N ALA A 109 10.09 9.64 2.89
CA ALA A 109 9.43 9.34 4.17
C ALA A 109 9.77 10.37 5.24
N ARG A 110 11.06 10.74 5.33
CA ARG A 110 11.54 11.80 6.23
C ARG A 110 10.88 13.14 5.93
N ARG A 111 10.70 13.48 4.65
CA ARG A 111 10.01 14.72 4.24
C ARG A 111 8.54 14.72 4.66
N ILE A 112 7.82 13.61 4.48
CA ILE A 112 6.42 13.50 4.93
C ILE A 112 6.34 13.63 6.46
N ALA A 113 7.16 12.89 7.20
CA ALA A 113 7.16 12.92 8.66
C ALA A 113 7.49 14.31 9.22
N ARG A 114 8.42 15.04 8.57
CA ARG A 114 8.82 16.40 8.95
C ARG A 114 7.76 17.45 8.60
N ASP A 115 7.23 17.42 7.38
CA ASP A 115 6.31 18.46 6.89
C ASP A 115 4.89 18.31 7.49
N LEU A 116 4.55 17.10 7.96
CA LEU A 116 3.28 16.78 8.60
C LEU A 116 3.54 16.21 10.00
N SER A 117 3.37 14.90 10.17
CA SER A 117 3.65 14.21 11.42
C SER A 117 3.92 12.73 11.15
N PRO A 118 4.87 12.09 11.85
CA PRO A 118 5.17 10.68 11.62
C PRO A 118 4.02 9.73 12.00
N VAL A 119 3.10 10.14 12.88
CA VAL A 119 1.91 9.33 13.19
C VAL A 119 0.89 9.28 12.06
N GLN A 120 1.06 10.12 11.03
CA GLN A 120 0.26 10.07 9.80
C GLN A 120 0.85 9.09 8.77
N VAL A 121 1.93 8.38 9.11
CA VAL A 121 2.59 7.43 8.22
C VAL A 121 2.50 6.03 8.81
N ALA A 122 1.96 5.10 8.03
CA ALA A 122 2.10 3.67 8.25
C ALA A 122 3.10 3.10 7.24
N TRP A 123 4.22 2.57 7.75
CA TRP A 123 5.16 1.85 6.91
C TRP A 123 4.59 0.48 6.56
N ARG A 124 4.66 0.13 5.28
CA ARG A 124 4.32 -1.19 4.76
C ARG A 124 5.59 -1.86 4.28
N PHE A 125 6.03 -2.88 4.99
CA PHE A 125 7.00 -3.84 4.45
C PHE A 125 6.21 -4.97 3.81
N ASP A 126 5.62 -4.68 2.65
CA ASP A 126 4.53 -5.45 2.09
C ASP A 126 4.63 -5.56 0.55
N PRO A 127 4.43 -6.76 -0.02
CA PRO A 127 4.36 -8.06 0.66
C PRO A 127 5.76 -8.63 0.97
N ILE A 128 5.83 -9.58 1.88
CA ILE A 128 6.96 -10.52 2.00
C ILE A 128 6.83 -11.55 0.89
N CYS A 129 7.86 -11.65 0.06
CA CYS A 129 7.93 -12.53 -1.10
C CYS A 129 8.98 -13.61 -0.89
N PHE A 130 8.66 -14.84 -1.27
CA PHE A 130 9.62 -15.92 -1.50
C PHE A 130 9.53 -16.35 -2.95
N TYR A 131 10.67 -16.57 -3.60
CA TYR A 131 10.69 -16.96 -5.00
C TYR A 131 11.92 -17.78 -5.37
N GLU A 132 11.77 -18.61 -6.40
CA GLU A 132 12.86 -19.35 -7.04
C GLU A 132 13.26 -18.66 -8.35
N LYS A 133 14.57 -18.58 -8.60
CA LYS A 133 15.15 -18.09 -9.86
C LYS A 133 16.46 -18.85 -10.12
N GLY A 134 16.54 -19.56 -11.23
CA GLY A 134 17.73 -20.35 -11.59
C GLY A 134 18.10 -21.42 -10.56
N GLY A 135 17.11 -22.12 -10.01
CA GLY A 135 17.32 -23.20 -9.01
C GLY A 135 17.70 -22.72 -7.61
N ARG A 136 17.72 -21.41 -7.35
CA ARG A 136 18.00 -20.81 -6.04
C ARG A 136 16.77 -20.11 -5.48
N VAL A 137 16.59 -20.19 -4.16
CA VAL A 137 15.50 -19.55 -3.44
C VAL A 137 15.95 -18.21 -2.86
N PHE A 138 15.12 -17.19 -3.04
CA PHE A 138 15.33 -15.82 -2.60
C PHE A 138 14.12 -15.31 -1.81
N ASN A 139 14.32 -14.21 -1.09
CA ASN A 139 13.28 -13.47 -0.39
C ASN A 139 13.64 -11.99 -0.28
N ASN A 140 12.74 -11.16 0.21
CA ASN A 140 12.95 -9.72 0.34
C ASN A 140 13.14 -9.21 1.78
N LEU A 141 13.62 -10.04 2.72
CA LEU A 141 13.74 -9.67 4.14
C LEU A 141 15.05 -8.95 4.49
N ASP A 142 16.08 -9.01 3.64
CA ASP A 142 17.46 -8.65 4.00
C ASP A 142 17.63 -7.22 4.54
N ALA A 143 16.88 -6.24 4.03
CA ALA A 143 16.97 -4.84 4.47
C ALA A 143 15.93 -4.47 5.56
N PHE A 144 15.16 -5.43 6.08
CA PHE A 144 14.04 -5.14 6.98
C PHE A 144 14.47 -4.34 8.22
N GLU A 145 15.53 -4.80 8.92
CA GLU A 145 15.95 -4.18 10.19
C GLU A 145 16.56 -2.79 9.98
N ASP A 146 17.35 -2.60 8.91
CA ASP A 146 17.90 -1.30 8.54
C ASP A 146 16.78 -0.29 8.21
N ILE A 147 15.80 -0.69 7.39
CA ILE A 147 14.65 0.15 7.06
C ILE A 147 13.85 0.47 8.32
N ALA A 148 13.58 -0.53 9.18
CA ALA A 148 12.86 -0.33 10.43
C ALA A 148 13.57 0.68 11.34
N GLY A 149 14.88 0.54 11.53
CA GLY A 149 15.68 1.44 12.34
C GLY A 149 15.63 2.88 11.84
N GLN A 150 15.78 3.09 10.53
CA GLN A 150 15.73 4.42 9.93
C GLN A 150 14.33 5.06 10.04
N LEU A 151 13.25 4.30 9.84
CA LEU A 151 11.88 4.82 9.96
C LEU A 151 11.50 5.09 11.42
N ALA A 152 11.95 4.25 12.36
CA ALA A 152 11.76 4.48 13.78
C ALA A 152 12.44 5.78 14.25
N GLN A 153 13.65 6.09 13.74
CA GLN A 153 14.33 7.37 14.00
C GLN A 153 13.54 8.59 13.48
N MET A 154 12.69 8.40 12.46
CA MET A 154 11.77 9.44 11.98
C MET A 154 10.50 9.57 12.83
N GLY A 155 10.34 8.72 13.86
CA GLY A 155 9.17 8.68 14.73
C GLY A 155 8.00 7.87 14.17
N ILE A 156 8.18 7.15 13.05
CA ILE A 156 7.14 6.31 12.46
C ILE A 156 6.99 5.06 13.33
N LYS A 157 5.75 4.78 13.76
CA LYS A 157 5.46 3.73 14.75
C LYS A 157 4.71 2.52 14.21
N GLN A 158 4.23 2.54 12.98
CA GLN A 158 3.41 1.45 12.45
C GLN A 158 4.15 0.71 11.34
N CYS A 159 4.33 -0.60 11.53
CA CYS A 159 4.78 -1.52 10.49
C CYS A 159 3.64 -2.48 10.12
N ILE A 160 3.31 -2.55 8.84
CA ILE A 160 2.29 -3.44 8.29
C ILE A 160 2.96 -4.41 7.32
N THR A 161 2.64 -5.69 7.42
CA THR A 161 3.08 -6.69 6.44
C THR A 161 1.98 -7.71 6.11
N SER A 162 2.24 -8.49 5.06
CA SER A 162 1.53 -9.70 4.65
C SER A 162 2.48 -10.54 3.82
N PHE A 163 2.15 -11.82 3.61
CA PHE A 163 2.85 -12.65 2.64
C PHE A 163 2.19 -12.50 1.26
N TYR A 164 3.00 -12.67 0.21
CA TYR A 164 2.52 -12.63 -1.16
C TYR A 164 1.33 -13.58 -1.39
N ASP A 165 0.23 -13.02 -1.92
CA ASP A 165 -0.92 -13.78 -2.42
C ASP A 165 -0.74 -14.14 -3.91
N PRO A 166 -1.01 -15.40 -4.32
CA PRO A 166 -0.96 -15.78 -5.72
C PRO A 166 -2.11 -15.14 -6.52
N TYR A 167 -1.75 -14.38 -7.57
CA TYR A 167 -2.71 -13.77 -8.49
C TYR A 167 -2.56 -14.32 -9.91
N LYS A 168 -3.69 -14.66 -10.56
CA LYS A 168 -3.70 -15.15 -11.95
C LYS A 168 -2.99 -14.19 -12.93
N LYS A 169 -3.18 -12.88 -12.76
CA LYS A 169 -2.53 -11.85 -13.58
C LYS A 169 -1.01 -11.85 -13.40
N VAL A 170 -0.52 -12.07 -12.18
CA VAL A 170 0.92 -12.16 -11.90
C VAL A 170 1.51 -13.41 -12.56
N ALA A 171 0.83 -14.55 -12.50
CA ALA A 171 1.26 -15.78 -13.18
C ALA A 171 1.35 -15.59 -14.71
N ALA A 172 0.35 -14.94 -15.32
CA ALA A 172 0.37 -14.61 -16.74
C ALA A 172 1.52 -13.65 -17.10
N ARG A 173 1.78 -12.64 -16.26
CA ARG A 173 2.91 -11.70 -16.44
C ARG A 173 4.26 -12.43 -16.40
N ILE A 174 4.47 -13.29 -15.41
CA ILE A 174 5.70 -14.09 -15.27
C ILE A 174 5.90 -14.99 -16.49
N LYS A 175 4.84 -15.68 -16.94
CA LYS A 175 4.91 -16.55 -18.11
C LYS A 175 5.36 -15.79 -19.36
N ARG A 176 4.73 -14.66 -19.66
CA ARG A 176 5.11 -13.79 -20.80
C ARG A 176 6.57 -13.34 -20.71
N MET A 177 7.01 -12.90 -19.52
CA MET A 177 8.41 -12.50 -19.34
C MET A 177 9.40 -13.65 -19.61
N GLY A 178 9.03 -14.88 -19.25
CA GLY A 178 9.83 -16.07 -19.56
C GLY A 178 9.91 -16.36 -21.05
N GLU A 179 8.80 -16.17 -21.79
CA GLU A 179 8.75 -16.29 -23.25
C GLU A 179 9.63 -15.26 -23.95
N SER A 180 9.77 -14.05 -23.39
CA SER A 180 10.68 -13.00 -23.88
C SER A 180 12.16 -13.22 -23.50
N GLY A 181 12.54 -14.42 -23.05
CA GLY A 181 13.94 -14.76 -22.72
C GLY A 181 14.46 -14.21 -21.38
N ARG A 182 13.59 -13.62 -20.53
CA ARG A 182 13.99 -13.22 -19.18
C ARG A 182 14.02 -14.44 -18.25
N PRO A 183 14.90 -14.46 -17.23
CA PRO A 183 14.92 -15.56 -16.25
C PRO A 183 13.55 -15.73 -15.60
N MET A 184 13.00 -16.95 -15.68
CA MET A 184 11.71 -17.27 -15.08
C MET A 184 11.82 -17.22 -13.55
N LEU A 185 11.00 -16.37 -12.93
CA LEU A 185 10.85 -16.27 -11.48
C LEU A 185 9.57 -16.98 -11.08
N LYS A 186 9.64 -17.87 -10.07
CA LYS A 186 8.46 -18.56 -9.53
C LYS A 186 8.26 -18.18 -8.08
N PHE A 187 7.15 -17.54 -7.75
CA PHE A 187 6.77 -17.32 -6.36
C PHE A 187 6.47 -18.66 -5.67
N ILE A 188 6.93 -18.79 -4.42
CA ILE A 188 6.74 -19.99 -3.61
C ILE A 188 6.15 -19.60 -2.25
N ASP A 189 5.36 -20.50 -1.67
CA ASP A 189 4.92 -20.37 -0.27
C ASP A 189 6.00 -20.97 0.64
N PRO A 190 6.58 -20.21 1.58
CA PRO A 190 7.60 -20.72 2.51
C PRO A 190 7.05 -21.70 3.57
N GLY A 191 5.72 -21.87 3.66
CA GLY A 191 5.05 -22.73 4.63
C GLY A 191 4.81 -22.07 5.99
N MET A 192 3.83 -22.61 6.74
CA MET A 192 3.34 -22.03 8.00
C MET A 192 4.45 -21.83 9.04
N ASP A 193 5.32 -22.82 9.24
CA ASP A 193 6.39 -22.77 10.25
C ASP A 193 7.40 -21.66 9.95
N ARG A 194 7.77 -21.50 8.67
CA ARG A 194 8.71 -20.46 8.26
C ARG A 194 8.07 -19.08 8.34
N LYS A 195 6.82 -18.92 7.91
CA LYS A 195 6.04 -17.67 8.09
C LYS A 195 5.99 -17.28 9.57
N THR A 196 5.69 -18.23 10.45
CA THR A 196 5.62 -18.04 11.91
C THR A 196 6.94 -17.52 12.48
N LYS A 197 8.06 -18.16 12.14
CA LYS A 197 9.40 -17.74 12.58
C LYS A 197 9.74 -16.32 12.12
N ILE A 198 9.41 -15.99 10.87
CA ILE A 198 9.62 -14.65 10.30
C ILE A 198 8.82 -13.60 11.07
N ILE A 199 7.51 -13.81 11.28
CA ILE A 199 6.67 -12.84 12.01
C ILE A 199 7.18 -12.64 13.44
N ARG A 200 7.55 -13.72 14.15
CA ARG A 200 8.09 -13.60 15.52
C ARG A 200 9.41 -12.81 15.55
N SER A 201 10.30 -13.08 14.59
CA SER A 201 11.56 -12.33 14.46
C SER A 201 11.31 -10.85 14.18
N MET A 202 10.45 -10.54 13.22
CA MET A 202 10.09 -9.15 12.88
C MET A 202 9.46 -8.43 14.08
N ALA A 203 8.53 -9.08 14.78
CA ALA A 203 7.89 -8.53 15.97
C ALA A 203 8.91 -8.20 17.07
N GLN A 204 9.91 -9.06 17.27
CA GLN A 204 10.99 -8.81 18.22
C GLN A 204 11.81 -7.59 17.83
N SER A 205 12.28 -7.50 16.58
CA SER A 205 13.06 -6.36 16.11
C SER A 205 12.26 -5.05 16.21
N LEU A 206 10.98 -5.05 15.83
CA LEU A 206 10.11 -3.88 15.92
C LEU A 206 9.81 -3.45 17.36
N LYS A 207 9.64 -4.41 18.29
CA LYS A 207 9.42 -4.11 19.71
C LYS A 207 10.57 -3.32 20.31
N HIS A 208 11.82 -3.65 19.96
CA HIS A 208 12.99 -2.90 20.39
C HIS A 208 13.03 -1.45 19.85
N LEU A 209 12.35 -1.20 18.73
CA LEU A 209 12.22 0.12 18.10
C LEU A 209 10.95 0.88 18.56
N GLY A 210 10.12 0.29 19.42
CA GLY A 210 8.85 0.88 19.84
C GLY A 210 7.82 1.00 18.70
N MET A 211 7.89 0.11 17.71
CA MET A 211 6.96 0.06 16.59
C MET A 211 5.89 -1.01 16.80
N ASP A 212 4.63 -0.64 16.55
CA ASP A 212 3.50 -1.54 16.48
C ASP A 212 3.54 -2.36 15.18
N PHE A 213 3.26 -3.66 15.30
CA PHE A 213 3.31 -4.59 14.19
C PHE A 213 1.93 -5.14 13.83
N PHE A 214 1.60 -5.02 12.55
CA PHE A 214 0.29 -5.40 12.03
C PHE A 214 0.39 -6.38 10.85
N LEU A 215 -0.52 -7.35 10.82
CA LEU A 215 -0.67 -8.30 9.72
C LEU A 215 -1.96 -8.03 8.95
N CYS A 216 -1.82 -7.76 7.65
CA CYS A 216 -2.94 -7.47 6.78
C CYS A 216 -3.42 -8.74 6.06
N CYS A 217 -4.65 -9.16 6.33
CA CYS A 217 -5.28 -10.31 5.67
C CYS A 217 -4.58 -11.66 5.93
N GLU A 218 -3.95 -11.83 7.09
CA GLU A 218 -3.24 -13.05 7.52
C GLU A 218 -3.97 -13.82 8.64
N LYS A 219 -5.30 -13.78 8.67
CA LYS A 219 -6.11 -14.39 9.76
C LYS A 219 -5.73 -15.84 10.04
N GLU A 220 -5.62 -16.67 9.00
CA GLU A 220 -5.29 -18.08 9.16
C GLU A 220 -3.92 -18.28 9.81
N LEU A 221 -2.90 -17.53 9.35
CA LEU A 221 -1.57 -17.57 9.93
C LEU A 221 -1.60 -17.12 11.40
N MET A 222 -2.31 -16.03 11.70
CA MET A 222 -2.44 -15.53 13.07
C MET A 222 -3.08 -16.54 14.02
N GLU A 223 -4.18 -17.16 13.60
CA GLU A 223 -4.94 -18.12 14.42
C GLU A 223 -4.19 -19.43 14.59
N ARG A 224 -3.67 -20.02 13.50
CA ARG A 224 -3.01 -21.33 13.54
C ARG A 224 -1.64 -21.29 14.22
N ALA A 225 -0.93 -20.18 14.14
CA ALA A 225 0.42 -20.04 14.71
C ALA A 225 0.47 -19.33 16.07
N GLY A 226 -0.69 -18.86 16.58
CA GLY A 226 -0.78 -18.18 17.88
C GLY A 226 0.00 -16.87 17.91
N LEU A 227 -0.19 -15.99 16.92
CA LEU A 227 0.62 -14.77 16.74
C LEU A 227 0.03 -13.51 17.41
N GLN A 228 -1.04 -13.64 18.19
CA GLN A 228 -1.74 -12.51 18.82
C GLN A 228 -0.87 -11.73 19.82
N ALA A 229 0.14 -12.38 20.41
CA ALA A 229 1.12 -11.74 21.28
C ALA A 229 2.24 -10.98 20.52
N TYR A 230 2.32 -11.16 19.20
CA TYR A 230 3.41 -10.64 18.36
C TYR A 230 2.95 -9.58 17.36
N ALA A 231 1.71 -9.67 16.87
CA ALA A 231 1.15 -8.74 15.91
C ALA A 231 -0.37 -8.63 16.03
N SER A 232 -0.91 -7.50 15.58
CA SER A 232 -2.35 -7.26 15.52
C SER A 232 -2.89 -7.39 14.09
N PRO A 233 -4.18 -7.71 13.88
CA PRO A 233 -4.80 -7.58 12.57
C PRO A 233 -4.78 -6.12 12.08
N ASN A 234 -4.67 -5.91 10.77
CA ASN A 234 -4.56 -4.57 10.20
C ASN A 234 -5.86 -4.02 9.60
N ALA A 235 -6.06 -2.72 9.74
CA ALA A 235 -6.95 -1.89 8.93
C ALA A 235 -6.11 -0.89 8.12
N CYS A 236 -5.89 -1.18 6.83
CA CYS A 236 -5.18 -0.30 5.90
C CYS A 236 -5.88 1.07 5.77
N ILE A 237 -7.21 1.07 5.78
CA ILE A 237 -8.04 2.26 5.98
C ILE A 237 -8.71 2.14 7.34
N ASN A 238 -8.42 3.06 8.26
CA ASN A 238 -8.83 2.94 9.64
C ASN A 238 -9.52 4.21 10.13
N GLY A 239 -10.83 4.29 9.94
CA GLY A 239 -11.64 5.41 10.44
C GLY A 239 -11.51 5.63 11.95
N HIS A 240 -11.31 4.57 12.74
CA HIS A 240 -11.08 4.71 14.19
C HIS A 240 -9.75 5.42 14.48
N LEU A 241 -8.67 5.04 13.78
CA LEU A 241 -7.38 5.72 13.88
C LEU A 241 -7.49 7.18 13.44
N TYR A 242 -8.17 7.46 12.33
CA TYR A 242 -8.30 8.82 11.82
C TYR A 242 -9.13 9.71 12.76
N LYS A 243 -10.12 9.13 13.46
CA LYS A 243 -10.83 9.82 14.54
C LYS A 243 -9.89 10.18 15.69
N THR A 244 -9.01 9.27 16.09
CA THR A 244 -8.01 9.54 17.13
C THR A 244 -7.01 10.61 16.71
N LEU A 245 -6.54 10.58 15.46
CA LEU A 245 -5.52 11.50 14.95
C LEU A 245 -6.08 12.91 14.66
N PHE A 246 -7.29 12.99 14.13
CA PHE A 246 -7.82 14.23 13.56
C PHE A 246 -9.16 14.69 14.17
N GLY A 247 -9.73 13.93 15.10
CA GLY A 247 -11.04 14.20 15.67
C GLY A 247 -12.19 13.94 14.68
N GLY A 248 -13.36 14.53 14.95
CA GLY A 248 -14.54 14.42 14.10
C GLY A 248 -15.21 13.04 14.13
N ASN A 249 -15.98 12.73 13.08
CA ASN A 249 -16.74 11.48 12.96
C ASN A 249 -16.53 10.81 11.59
N PRO A 250 -15.30 10.35 11.29
CA PRO A 250 -15.05 9.57 10.07
C PRO A 250 -15.87 8.29 10.03
N GLU A 251 -16.07 7.77 8.83
CA GLU A 251 -16.69 6.47 8.59
C GLU A 251 -15.91 5.35 9.29
N THR A 252 -16.58 4.69 10.24
CA THR A 252 -16.02 3.62 11.08
C THR A 252 -16.64 2.25 10.77
N ARG A 253 -17.68 2.18 9.94
CA ARG A 253 -18.26 0.90 9.54
C ARG A 253 -17.26 0.10 8.72
N GLY A 254 -17.20 -1.21 8.95
CA GLY A 254 -16.38 -2.11 8.16
C GLY A 254 -16.72 -2.08 6.66
N ASP A 255 -15.71 -2.17 5.82
CA ASP A 255 -15.88 -2.28 4.37
C ASP A 255 -16.17 -3.75 3.98
N TYR A 256 -17.44 -4.05 3.74
CA TYR A 256 -17.88 -5.40 3.33
C TYR A 256 -17.37 -5.83 1.95
N GLY A 257 -16.85 -4.89 1.14
CA GLY A 257 -16.20 -5.20 -0.14
C GLY A 257 -14.76 -5.70 0.00
N GLN A 258 -14.18 -5.68 1.20
CA GLN A 258 -12.80 -6.15 1.44
C GLN A 258 -12.74 -7.63 1.85
N ARG A 259 -11.51 -8.15 1.94
CA ARG A 259 -11.19 -9.55 2.28
C ARG A 259 -11.39 -9.85 3.78
N ARG A 260 -12.59 -9.61 4.32
CA ARG A 260 -12.91 -9.82 5.75
C ARG A 260 -12.72 -11.26 6.19
N GLN A 261 -13.01 -12.22 5.32
CA GLN A 261 -12.75 -13.64 5.52
C GLN A 261 -11.26 -13.95 5.78
N LYS A 262 -10.35 -13.14 5.24
CA LYS A 262 -8.91 -13.22 5.52
C LYS A 262 -8.47 -12.36 6.70
N GLY A 263 -9.38 -11.67 7.38
CA GLY A 263 -9.08 -10.81 8.55
C GLY A 263 -8.89 -9.33 8.24
N CYS A 264 -9.31 -8.83 7.07
CA CYS A 264 -9.26 -7.40 6.80
C CYS A 264 -10.19 -6.61 7.74
N GLN A 265 -9.65 -5.56 8.38
CA GLN A 265 -10.41 -4.67 9.29
C GLN A 265 -10.64 -3.26 8.73
N CYS A 266 -10.42 -3.05 7.43
CA CYS A 266 -10.62 -1.73 6.83
C CYS A 266 -12.04 -1.19 7.04
N THR A 267 -12.15 0.11 7.32
CA THR A 267 -13.42 0.82 7.30
C THR A 267 -13.79 1.22 5.88
N LYS A 268 -15.08 1.51 5.66
CA LYS A 268 -15.64 1.89 4.37
C LYS A 268 -15.02 3.21 3.89
N SER A 269 -14.71 3.24 2.60
CA SER A 269 -14.11 4.39 1.92
C SER A 269 -14.62 4.53 0.49
N PHE A 270 -14.43 5.71 -0.09
CA PHE A 270 -14.54 5.92 -1.53
C PHE A 270 -13.18 5.66 -2.18
N ASP A 271 -13.06 4.54 -2.90
CA ASP A 271 -11.85 4.22 -3.64
C ASP A 271 -11.87 4.85 -5.03
N ILE A 272 -10.82 5.61 -5.34
CA ILE A 272 -10.64 6.30 -6.63
C ILE A 272 -9.54 5.64 -7.47
N GLY A 273 -9.40 6.10 -8.71
CA GLY A 273 -8.50 5.52 -9.70
C GLY A 273 -9.14 4.39 -10.51
N SER A 274 -8.37 3.82 -11.42
CA SER A 274 -8.85 2.85 -12.41
C SER A 274 -7.78 1.79 -12.66
N TYR A 275 -8.15 0.52 -12.68
CA TYR A 275 -7.22 -0.53 -13.10
C TYR A 275 -6.92 -0.47 -14.60
N GLU A 276 -7.80 0.14 -15.40
CA GLU A 276 -7.66 0.17 -16.85
C GLU A 276 -6.97 1.45 -17.30
N ASP A 277 -7.43 2.59 -16.80
CA ASP A 277 -6.99 3.91 -17.26
C ASP A 277 -5.74 4.42 -16.52
N HIS A 278 -5.42 3.83 -15.36
CA HIS A 278 -4.29 4.24 -14.54
C HIS A 278 -3.30 3.09 -14.29
N PRO A 279 -2.60 2.59 -15.33
CA PRO A 279 -1.53 1.61 -15.13
C PRO A 279 -0.41 2.10 -14.21
N CYS A 280 0.14 1.20 -13.39
CA CYS A 280 1.28 1.52 -12.56
C CYS A 280 2.60 1.17 -13.27
N PHE A 281 3.45 2.16 -13.51
CA PHE A 281 4.72 1.97 -14.23
C PHE A 281 5.90 1.61 -13.32
N HIS A 282 5.67 1.38 -12.03
CA HIS A 282 6.68 0.75 -11.16
C HIS A 282 6.98 -0.70 -11.55
N ASN A 283 6.07 -1.33 -12.31
CA ASN A 283 6.25 -2.67 -12.87
C ASN A 283 6.59 -3.74 -11.83
N CYS A 284 6.07 -3.59 -10.60
CA CYS A 284 6.29 -4.55 -9.53
C CYS A 284 5.72 -5.92 -9.92
N LEU A 285 6.57 -6.95 -9.88
CA LEU A 285 6.25 -8.26 -10.44
C LEU A 285 5.05 -8.92 -9.74
N PHE A 286 4.98 -8.80 -8.41
CA PHE A 286 3.93 -9.37 -7.56
C PHE A 286 2.61 -8.59 -7.59
N CYS A 287 2.54 -7.43 -8.25
CA CYS A 287 1.40 -6.54 -8.12
C CYS A 287 0.15 -7.06 -8.83
N TYR A 288 -1.00 -7.00 -8.16
CA TYR A 288 -2.30 -7.34 -8.74
C TYR A 288 -2.85 -6.22 -9.65
N ALA A 289 -2.40 -4.98 -9.48
CA ALA A 289 -2.78 -3.87 -10.33
C ALA A 289 -2.21 -4.08 -11.75
N ARG A 290 -2.83 -3.40 -12.72
CA ARG A 290 -2.33 -3.35 -14.09
C ARG A 290 -1.02 -2.57 -14.10
N THR A 291 0.03 -3.16 -14.66
CA THR A 291 1.34 -2.51 -14.77
C THR A 291 1.61 -2.06 -16.20
N GLY A 292 2.65 -1.24 -16.38
CA GLY A 292 3.15 -0.90 -17.72
C GLY A 292 3.51 -2.14 -18.55
N LEU A 293 4.06 -3.18 -17.90
CA LEU A 293 4.33 -4.48 -18.54
C LEU A 293 3.06 -5.18 -19.07
N ASP A 294 1.87 -4.83 -18.57
CA ASP A 294 0.62 -5.39 -19.04
C ASP A 294 0.02 -4.62 -20.24
N ILE A 295 0.63 -3.51 -20.65
CA ILE A 295 0.17 -2.66 -21.76
C ILE A 295 1.00 -2.87 -23.03
N THR A 296 2.30 -3.12 -22.87
CA THR A 296 3.27 -3.02 -23.98
C THR A 296 3.36 -4.25 -24.88
N GLU A 297 2.59 -5.31 -24.65
CA GLU A 297 2.56 -6.45 -25.56
C GLU A 297 1.11 -6.78 -25.90
N PRO A 298 0.69 -6.65 -27.18
CA PRO A 298 -0.61 -7.15 -27.58
C PRO A 298 -0.69 -8.61 -27.18
N ALA A 299 -1.81 -9.00 -26.57
CA ALA A 299 -2.21 -10.39 -26.65
C ALA A 299 -2.34 -10.68 -28.14
N THR A 300 -1.34 -11.35 -28.72
CA THR A 300 -1.49 -11.97 -30.04
C THR A 300 -2.64 -12.95 -29.88
N GLY A 301 -3.80 -12.55 -30.39
CA GLY A 301 -4.94 -13.44 -30.62
C GLY A 301 -4.62 -14.47 -31.68
#